data_AF-D9UC07-F1
#
_entry.id   AF-D9UC07-F1
#
_cell.length_a   1.000
_cell.length_b   1.000
_cell.length_c   1.000
_cell.angle_alpha   90.00
_cell.angle_beta   90.00
_cell.angle_gamma   90.00
#
_symmetry.space_group_name_H-M   'P 1'
#
loop_
_entity.id
_entity.type
_entity.pdbx_description
1 polymer ?
#
loop_
_entity_poly.entity_id
_entity_poly.type
_entity_poly.pdbx_seq_one_letter_code
_entity_poly.pdbx_strand_id
1 'polypeptide(L)'
;KAVEAVVKRLLADAKEVETPEEIAATASISAADEQIGKLIAEALEKVGHEGVVTVEESNTFGLELEVTEGMRFDKGFISPYFVTDADRQEAVLEDTYVLLVESKISNVKDLLPLL
;
A
#
# COMPACT_ATOMS: atom_id res chain seq x y z
N LYS A 1 -23.80 -33.18 -2.06
CA LYS A 1 -24.26 -33.79 -0.78
C LYS A 1 -23.13 -34.01 0.23
N ALA A 2 -22.16 -34.91 0.02
CA ALA A 2 -21.09 -35.13 1.03
C ALA A 2 -20.20 -33.89 1.26
N VAL A 3 -19.75 -33.24 0.17
CA VAL A 3 -18.94 -32.01 0.25
C VAL A 3 -19.70 -30.87 0.93
N GLU A 4 -21.00 -30.69 0.64
CA GLU A 4 -21.83 -29.68 1.31
C GLU A 4 -21.95 -29.90 2.81
N ALA A 5 -22.09 -31.15 3.26
CA ALA A 5 -22.16 -31.47 4.68
C ALA A 5 -20.84 -31.13 5.40
N VAL A 6 -19.69 -31.38 4.75
CA VAL A 6 -18.36 -31.03 5.27
C VAL A 6 -18.18 -29.51 5.32
N VAL A 7 -18.49 -28.79 4.24
CA VAL A 7 -18.38 -27.32 4.20
C VAL A 7 -19.26 -26.68 5.28
N LYS A 8 -20.50 -27.17 5.44
CA LYS A 8 -21.42 -26.65 6.47
C LYS A 8 -20.90 -26.87 7.88
N ARG A 9 -20.19 -27.98 8.11
CA ARG A 9 -19.55 -28.26 9.40
C ARG A 9 -18.34 -27.35 9.63
N LEU A 10 -17.48 -27.20 8.63
CA LEU A 10 -16.30 -26.32 8.72
C LEU A 10 -16.69 -24.88 8.99
N LEU A 11 -17.74 -24.37 8.35
CA LEU A 11 -18.25 -23.02 8.61
C LEU A 11 -18.86 -22.88 10.02
N ALA A 12 -19.47 -23.93 10.56
CA ALA A 12 -20.02 -23.92 11.91
C ALA A 12 -18.92 -23.95 13.00
N ASP A 13 -17.78 -24.56 12.70
CA ASP A 13 -16.63 -24.64 13.60
C ASP A 13 -15.63 -23.47 13.40
N ALA A 14 -15.78 -22.70 12.31
CA ALA A 14 -14.94 -21.55 11.99
C ALA A 14 -15.10 -20.44 13.04
N LYS A 15 -13.98 -19.78 13.36
CA LYS A 15 -13.93 -18.62 14.24
C LYS A 15 -13.39 -17.45 13.44
N GLU A 16 -14.00 -16.28 13.62
CA GLU A 16 -13.44 -15.06 13.09
C GLU A 16 -12.13 -14.76 13.81
N VAL A 17 -11.18 -14.25 13.03
CA VAL A 17 -9.86 -13.84 13.51
C VAL A 17 -9.98 -12.36 13.83
N GLU A 18 -9.87 -11.99 15.10
CA GLU A 18 -10.09 -10.62 15.56
C GLU A 18 -8.82 -9.97 16.12
N THR A 19 -7.86 -10.79 16.53
CA THR A 19 -6.67 -10.31 17.24
C THR A 19 -5.41 -10.32 16.36
N PRO A 20 -4.50 -9.33 16.52
CA PRO A 20 -3.20 -9.33 15.84
C PRO A 20 -2.41 -10.61 16.10
N GLU A 21 -2.53 -11.22 17.28
CA GLU A 21 -1.87 -12.47 17.62
C GLU A 21 -2.36 -13.66 16.79
N GLU A 22 -3.67 -13.76 16.55
CA GLU A 22 -4.26 -14.81 15.70
C GLU A 22 -3.89 -14.63 14.22
N ILE A 23 -3.82 -13.38 13.76
CA ILE A 23 -3.32 -13.03 12.42
C ILE A 23 -1.85 -13.46 12.29
N ALA A 24 -1.00 -13.08 13.25
CA ALA A 24 0.42 -13.44 13.27
C ALA A 24 0.60 -14.96 13.28
N ALA A 25 -0.13 -15.68 14.12
CA ALA A 25 -0.05 -17.14 14.19
C ALA A 25 -0.45 -17.80 12.86
N THR A 26 -1.52 -17.33 12.23
CA THR A 26 -1.99 -17.86 10.94
C THR A 26 -0.98 -17.59 9.82
N ALA A 27 -0.46 -16.36 9.75
CA ALA A 27 0.56 -15.96 8.79
C ALA A 27 1.87 -16.73 8.98
N SER A 28 2.31 -16.93 10.23
CA SER A 28 3.50 -17.71 10.57
C SER A 28 3.37 -19.18 10.18
N ILE A 29 2.21 -19.80 10.43
CA ILE A 29 1.96 -21.19 10.01
C ILE A 29 1.97 -21.29 8.48
N SER A 30 1.37 -20.33 7.78
CA SER A 30 1.33 -20.32 6.32
C SER A 30 2.71 -20.09 5.69
N ALA A 31 3.53 -19.22 6.29
CA ALA A 31 4.87 -18.90 5.80
C ALA A 31 5.95 -19.85 6.33
N ALA A 32 5.63 -20.71 7.29
CA ALA A 32 6.56 -21.51 8.08
C ALA A 32 7.68 -20.69 8.75
N ASP A 33 7.41 -19.42 9.04
CA ASP A 33 8.37 -18.45 9.58
C ASP A 33 7.68 -17.48 10.56
N GLU A 34 8.17 -17.43 11.80
CA GLU A 34 7.64 -16.55 12.84
C GLU A 34 7.90 -15.06 12.57
N GLN A 35 9.02 -14.71 11.94
CA GLN A 35 9.37 -13.33 11.64
C GLN A 35 8.45 -12.77 10.55
N ILE A 36 8.18 -13.56 9.50
CA ILE A 36 7.27 -13.16 8.41
C ILE A 36 5.86 -12.93 8.95
N GLY A 37 5.35 -13.84 9.78
CA GLY A 37 3.99 -13.69 10.32
C GLY A 37 3.84 -12.48 11.24
N LYS A 38 4.86 -12.14 12.03
CA LYS A 38 4.88 -10.90 12.83
C LYS A 38 4.85 -9.64 11.95
N LEU A 39 5.66 -9.60 10.90
CA LEU A 39 5.69 -8.47 9.97
C LEU A 39 4.36 -8.27 9.25
N ILE A 40 3.70 -9.36 8.84
CA ILE A 40 2.37 -9.30 8.21
C ILE A 40 1.32 -8.78 9.19
N ALA A 41 1.34 -9.23 10.46
CA ALA A 41 0.43 -8.73 11.48
C ALA A 41 0.65 -7.23 11.75
N GLU A 42 1.90 -6.80 11.87
CA GLU A 42 2.26 -5.38 12.04
C GLU A 42 1.83 -4.53 10.83
N ALA A 43 1.99 -5.07 9.61
CA ALA A 43 1.52 -4.40 8.39
C ALA A 43 0.00 -4.18 8.43
N LEU A 44 -0.75 -5.25 8.68
CA LEU A 44 -2.23 -5.21 8.72
C LEU A 44 -2.76 -4.31 9.83
N GLU A 45 -2.08 -4.23 10.98
CA GLU A 45 -2.43 -3.32 12.06
C GLU A 45 -2.24 -1.85 11.64
N LYS A 46 -1.18 -1.54 10.90
CA LYS A 46 -0.90 -0.18 10.42
C LYS A 46 -1.79 0.27 9.25
N VAL A 47 -2.08 -0.61 8.28
CA VAL A 47 -2.96 -0.26 7.13
C VAL A 47 -4.45 -0.43 7.42
N GLY A 48 -4.81 -1.12 8.51
CA GLY A 48 -6.19 -1.42 8.86
C GLY A 48 -6.78 -2.60 8.07
N HIS A 49 -7.97 -3.05 8.48
CA HIS A 49 -8.55 -4.31 8.03
C HIS A 49 -8.90 -4.37 6.52
N GLU A 50 -9.08 -3.21 5.89
CA GLU A 50 -9.32 -3.06 4.43
C GLU A 50 -8.11 -2.49 3.68
N GLY A 51 -6.95 -2.42 4.34
CA GLY A 51 -5.70 -1.95 3.76
C GLY A 51 -5.19 -2.88 2.66
N VAL A 52 -4.52 -2.31 1.66
CA VAL A 52 -3.86 -3.09 0.59
C VAL A 52 -2.41 -3.33 0.99
N VAL A 53 -2.00 -4.60 1.02
CA VAL A 53 -0.61 -4.99 1.23
C VAL A 53 -0.02 -5.44 -0.11
N THR A 54 1.08 -4.81 -0.50
CA THR A 54 1.86 -5.17 -1.70
C THR A 54 3.20 -5.74 -1.29
N VAL A 55 3.69 -6.73 -2.04
CA VAL A 55 5.01 -7.33 -1.83
C VAL A 55 5.89 -6.96 -3.02
N GLU A 56 7.04 -6.34 -2.75
CA GLU A 56 8.03 -5.96 -3.75
C GLU A 56 9.38 -6.63 -3.47
N GLU A 57 10.13 -6.91 -4.53
CA GLU A 57 11.49 -7.43 -4.42
C GLU A 57 12.46 -6.26 -4.17
N SER A 58 13.10 -6.25 -3.00
CA SER A 58 14.14 -5.27 -2.67
C SER A 58 15.54 -5.84 -2.92
N ASN A 59 16.47 -4.95 -3.29
CA ASN A 59 17.89 -5.27 -3.39
C ASN A 59 18.61 -5.22 -2.02
N THR A 60 17.93 -4.80 -0.96
CA THR A 60 18.48 -4.78 0.41
C THR A 60 18.38 -6.16 1.07
N PHE A 61 19.33 -6.46 1.97
CA PHE A 61 19.25 -7.68 2.78
C PHE A 61 18.23 -7.51 3.90
N GLY A 62 17.25 -8.40 3.94
CA GLY A 62 16.27 -8.47 5.02
C GLY A 62 14.83 -8.29 4.51
N LEU A 63 13.91 -8.21 5.45
CA LEU A 63 12.51 -7.86 5.20
C LEU A 63 12.27 -6.49 5.80
N GLU A 64 11.76 -5.57 4.99
CA GLU A 64 11.40 -4.21 5.42
C GLU A 64 9.90 -4.01 5.23
N LEU A 65 9.28 -3.33 6.21
CA LEU A 65 7.89 -2.91 6.14
C LEU A 65 7.86 -1.41 5.87
N GLU A 66 7.43 -1.03 4.68
CA GLU A 66 7.19 0.37 4.32
C GLU A 66 5.69 0.66 4.35
N VAL A 67 5.28 1.66 5.12
CA VAL A 67 3.89 2.13 5.14
C VAL A 67 3.83 3.41 4.33
N THR A 68 3.12 3.38 3.22
CA THR A 68 2.87 4.58 2.41
C THR A 68 1.64 5.29 2.96
N GLU A 69 1.85 6.42 3.63
CA GLU A 69 0.76 7.32 4.00
C GLU A 69 0.46 8.28 2.84
N GLY A 70 -0.83 8.45 2.52
CA GLY A 70 -1.28 9.32 1.43
C GLY A 70 -1.56 8.58 0.13
N MET A 71 -1.31 9.23 -1.00
CA MET A 71 -1.63 8.71 -2.33
C MET A 71 -0.40 8.81 -3.22
N ARG A 72 0.06 7.67 -3.73
CA ARG A 72 1.21 7.55 -4.63
C ARG A 72 0.73 7.14 -6.02
N PHE A 73 1.35 7.72 -7.05
CA PHE A 73 1.17 7.33 -8.44
C PHE A 73 2.53 7.00 -9.06
N ASP A 74 2.58 6.04 -9.97
CA ASP A 74 3.80 5.69 -10.73
C ASP A 74 4.10 6.70 -11.85
N LYS A 75 4.09 7.99 -11.52
CA LYS A 75 4.40 9.11 -12.40
C LYS A 75 5.20 10.17 -11.65
N GLY A 76 6.35 10.55 -12.22
CA GLY A 76 7.18 11.65 -11.73
C GLY A 76 6.89 12.99 -12.39
N PHE A 77 7.74 13.98 -12.12
CA PHE A 77 7.69 15.29 -12.74
C PHE A 77 8.06 15.24 -14.23
N ILE A 78 7.40 16.06 -15.05
CA ILE A 78 7.59 16.10 -16.52
C ILE A 78 8.95 16.73 -16.91
N SER A 79 9.44 17.65 -16.08
CA SER A 79 10.66 18.41 -16.34
C SER A 79 11.56 18.41 -15.12
N PRO A 80 12.89 18.25 -15.28
CA PRO A 80 13.83 18.30 -14.16
C PRO A 80 13.89 19.68 -13.49
N TYR A 81 13.37 20.73 -14.13
CA TYR A 81 13.25 22.06 -13.52
C TYR A 81 12.25 22.11 -12.35
N PHE A 82 11.45 21.05 -12.13
CA PHE A 82 10.54 20.96 -10.99
C PHE A 82 11.19 20.39 -9.72
N VAL A 83 12.47 20.00 -9.77
CA VAL A 83 13.21 19.52 -8.59
C VAL A 83 13.40 20.67 -7.60
N THR A 84 12.98 20.46 -6.36
CA THR A 84 13.18 21.42 -5.25
C THR A 84 14.25 20.94 -4.27
N ASP A 85 14.42 19.61 -4.14
CA ASP A 85 15.51 18.98 -3.40
C ASP A 85 16.53 18.39 -4.39
N ALA A 86 17.65 19.09 -4.57
CA ALA A 86 18.68 18.71 -5.53
C ALA A 86 19.49 17.48 -5.10
N ASP A 87 19.58 17.21 -3.79
CA ASP A 87 20.35 16.09 -3.26
C ASP A 87 19.59 14.77 -3.44
N ARG A 88 18.28 14.80 -3.21
CA ARG A 88 17.39 13.65 -3.37
C ARG A 88 16.78 13.53 -4.77
N GLN A 89 16.92 14.56 -5.60
CA GLN A 89 16.26 14.70 -6.90
C GLN A 89 14.73 14.59 -6.81
N GLU A 90 14.15 15.26 -5.80
CA GLU A 90 12.72 15.20 -5.50
C GLU A 90 12.04 16.57 -5.71
N ALA A 91 10.74 16.52 -6.00
CA ALA A 91 9.87 17.70 -6.05
C ALA A 91 8.99 17.72 -4.80
N VAL A 92 9.42 18.48 -3.79
CA VAL A 92 8.73 18.64 -2.50
C VAL A 92 7.93 19.94 -2.52
N LEU A 93 6.60 19.83 -2.38
CA LEU A 93 5.66 20.94 -2.35
C LEU A 93 4.82 20.87 -1.07
N GLU A 94 4.77 21.96 -0.29
CA GLU A 94 3.95 22.09 0.93
C GLU A 94 2.72 22.97 0.64
N ASP A 95 1.57 22.65 1.26
CA ASP A 95 0.29 23.38 1.12
C ASP A 95 -0.08 23.76 -0.33
N THR A 96 0.12 22.82 -1.27
CA THR A 96 -0.08 23.06 -2.69
C THR A 96 -1.52 22.79 -3.16
N TYR A 97 -1.91 23.44 -4.25
CA TYR A 97 -3.10 23.07 -5.01
C TYR A 97 -2.82 21.89 -5.94
N VAL A 98 -3.82 21.02 -6.14
CA VAL A 98 -3.78 19.90 -7.10
C VAL A 98 -4.73 20.20 -8.25
N LEU A 99 -4.18 20.36 -9.46
CA LEU A 99 -4.97 20.57 -10.68
C LEU A 99 -5.20 19.24 -11.39
N LEU A 100 -6.45 18.77 -11.40
CA LEU A 100 -6.87 17.55 -12.11
C LEU A 100 -7.45 17.90 -13.48
N VAL A 101 -6.81 17.41 -14.55
CA VAL A 101 -7.25 17.62 -15.94
C VAL A 101 -7.30 16.28 -16.66
N GLU A 102 -8.45 15.94 -17.26
CA GLU A 102 -8.64 14.69 -18.00
C GLU A 102 -7.91 14.67 -19.36
N SER A 103 -7.78 15.83 -20.00
CA SER A 103 -7.21 15.98 -21.33
C SER A 103 -5.79 16.56 -21.30
N LYS A 104 -5.05 16.39 -22.41
CA LYS A 104 -3.70 16.93 -22.54
C LYS A 104 -3.72 18.46 -22.60
N ILE A 105 -3.01 19.10 -21.69
CA ILE A 105 -2.74 20.54 -21.73
C ILE A 105 -1.70 20.80 -22.83
N SER A 106 -2.12 21.44 -23.91
CA SER A 106 -1.26 21.75 -25.08
C SER A 106 -1.17 23.24 -25.37
N ASN A 107 -2.14 24.02 -24.89
CA ASN A 107 -2.21 25.46 -25.10
C ASN A 107 -2.00 26.19 -23.78
N VAL A 108 -1.06 27.13 -23.77
CA VAL A 108 -0.74 27.95 -22.59
C VAL A 108 -1.93 28.80 -22.14
N LYS A 109 -2.83 29.18 -23.06
CA LYS A 109 -4.01 29.98 -22.73
C LYS A 109 -4.96 29.28 -21.76
N ASP A 110 -4.95 27.95 -21.73
CA ASP A 110 -5.82 27.16 -20.86
C ASP A 110 -5.33 27.19 -19.40
N LEU A 111 -4.05 27.51 -19.18
CA LEU A 111 -3.43 27.61 -17.85
C LEU A 111 -3.42 29.04 -17.27
N LEU A 112 -3.40 30.07 -18.12
CA LEU A 112 -3.30 31.47 -17.68
C LEU A 112 -4.36 31.90 -16.63
N PRO A 113 -5.62 31.43 -16.67
CA PRO A 113 -6.60 31.82 -15.66
C PRO A 113 -6.36 31.20 -14.26
N LEU A 114 -5.47 30.21 -14.16
CA LEU A 114 -5.21 29.44 -12.94
C LEU A 114 -3.87 29.80 -12.26
N LEU A 115 -2.96 30.44 -12.99
CA LEU A 115 -1.65 30.92 -12.53
C LEU A 115 -1.77 32.31 -11.92
#